data_AF-A0AAN8GUH8-F1
#
_entry.id   AF-A0AAN8GUH8-F1
#
_cell.length_a   1.000
_cell.length_b   1.000
_cell.length_c   1.000
_cell.angle_alpha   90.00
_cell.angle_beta   90.00
_cell.angle_gamma   90.00
#
_symmetry.space_group_name_H-M   'P 1'
#
loop_
_entity.id
_entity.type
_entity.pdbx_description
1 polymer ?
#
loop_
_entity_poly.entity_id
_entity_poly.type
_entity_poly.pdbx_seq_one_letter_code
_entity_poly.pdbx_strand_id
1 'polypeptide(L)'
;MIELLNFQDKVKILHLAREKKSLDYNGKHISIYPDFSPELIRRRLSFNPVKRKHRELNMKYFLLYPCNLCVVVDGTQQRFSTHKDAEAVFISTSNSPG
;
A
#
# COMPACT_ATOMS: atom_id res chain seq x y z
N MET A 1 -7.50 -5.10 20.12
CA MET A 1 -6.97 -3.90 19.43
C MET A 1 -6.01 -3.21 20.38
N ILE A 2 -4.77 -2.93 19.96
CA ILE A 2 -3.81 -2.19 20.79
C ILE A 2 -3.83 -0.74 20.32
N GLU A 3 -4.28 0.16 21.19
CA GLU A 3 -4.27 1.59 20.93
C GLU A 3 -2.97 2.18 21.46
N LEU A 4 -2.11 2.61 20.53
CA LEU A 4 -0.87 3.30 20.84
C LEU A 4 -1.15 4.80 20.84
N LEU A 5 -0.77 5.49 21.92
CA LEU A 5 -0.96 6.94 22.07
C LEU A 5 -0.25 7.73 20.97
N ASN A 6 0.87 7.21 20.46
CA ASN A 6 1.69 7.86 19.45
C ASN A 6 1.66 7.10 18.12
N PHE A 7 1.29 7.81 17.05
CA PHE A 7 1.25 7.24 15.70
C PHE A 7 2.64 6.84 15.20
N GLN A 8 3.70 7.55 15.58
CA GLN A 8 5.07 7.20 15.17
C GLN A 8 5.51 5.85 15.74
N ASP A 9 5.21 5.56 17.00
CA ASP A 9 5.54 4.29 17.63
C ASP A 9 4.75 3.14 16.97
N LYS A 10 3.47 3.37 16.63
CA LYS A 10 2.68 2.42 15.84
C LYS A 10 3.35 2.10 14.50
N VAL A 11 3.81 3.13 13.78
CA VAL A 11 4.48 2.94 12.48
C VAL A 11 5.82 2.20 12.65
N LYS A 12 6.62 2.54 13.67
CA LYS A 12 7.91 1.88 13.95
C LYS A 12 7.71 0.40 14.28
N ILE A 13 6.76 0.07 15.17
CA ILE A 13 6.47 -1.33 15.54
C ILE A 13 6.02 -2.12 14.31
N LEU A 14 5.15 -1.54 13.47
CA LEU A 14 4.72 -2.18 12.21
C LEU A 14 5.85 -2.35 11.20
N HIS A 15 6.80 -1.41 11.16
CA HIS A 15 7.98 -1.52 10.30
C HIS A 15 8.89 -2.66 10.77
N LEU A 16 9.26 -2.65 12.05
CA LEU A 16 10.07 -3.69 12.68
C LEU A 16 9.44 -5.08 12.55
N ALA A 17 8.11 -5.18 12.68
CA ALA A 17 7.38 -6.43 12.49
C ALA A 17 7.46 -6.95 11.05
N ARG A 18 7.40 -6.06 10.05
CA ARG A 18 7.56 -6.43 8.64
C ARG A 18 8.98 -6.84 8.31
N GLU A 19 9.97 -6.17 8.87
CA GLU A 19 11.38 -6.51 8.67
C GLU A 19 11.72 -7.87 9.27
N LYS A 20 11.26 -8.13 10.50
CA LYS A 20 11.53 -9.42 11.17
C LYS A 20 10.82 -10.61 10.50
N LYS A 21 9.70 -10.41 9.80
CA LYS A 21 8.81 -11.43 9.18
C LYS A 21 8.26 -12.51 10.14
N SER A 22 9.03 -12.92 11.15
CA SER A 22 8.65 -13.81 12.24
C SER A 22 8.95 -13.14 13.59
N LEU A 23 7.90 -12.97 14.39
CA LEU A 23 8.01 -12.53 15.78
C LEU A 23 7.64 -13.70 16.67
N ASP A 24 8.64 -14.40 17.20
CA ASP A 24 8.41 -15.50 18.11
C ASP A 24 8.41 -14.96 19.55
N TYR A 25 7.29 -15.11 20.25
CA TYR A 25 7.15 -14.75 21.65
C TYR A 25 6.70 -15.97 22.43
N ASN A 26 7.52 -16.39 23.40
CA ASN A 26 7.25 -17.54 24.26
C ASN A 26 6.95 -18.85 23.48
N GLY A 27 7.71 -19.10 22.40
CA GLY A 27 7.52 -20.28 21.54
C GLY A 27 6.29 -20.22 20.62
N LYS A 28 5.58 -19.08 20.57
CA LYS A 28 4.45 -18.86 19.65
C LYS A 28 4.81 -17.80 18.62
N HIS A 29 4.49 -18.09 17.36
CA HIS A 29 4.60 -17.13 16.28
C HIS A 29 3.50 -16.09 16.37
N ILE A 30 3.88 -14.83 16.51
CA ILE A 30 3.00 -13.67 16.53
C ILE A 30 3.15 -12.93 15.21
N SER A 31 2.01 -12.57 14.61
CA SER A 31 1.97 -11.67 13.46
C SER A 31 1.27 -10.37 13.84
N ILE A 32 1.96 -9.24 13.68
CA ILE A 32 1.40 -7.92 13.98
C ILE A 32 0.93 -7.30 12.67
N TYR A 33 -0.38 -7.05 12.57
CA TYR A 33 -0.99 -6.38 11.43
C TYR A 33 -1.53 -4.99 11.85
N PRO A 34 -1.54 -4.02 10.92
CA PRO A 34 -2.23 -2.76 11.19
C PRO A 34 -3.73 -3.02 11.31
N ASP A 35 -4.35 -2.44 12.33
CA ASP A 35 -5.81 -2.46 12.48
C ASP A 35 -6.42 -1.52 11.42
N PHE A 36 -7.01 -2.12 10.38
CA PHE A 36 -7.71 -1.42 9.32
C PHE A 36 -9.19 -1.71 9.42
N SER A 37 -10.03 -0.67 9.40
CA SER A 37 -11.48 -0.82 9.28
C SER A 37 -11.82 -1.60 8.00
N PRO A 38 -12.91 -2.40 7.99
CA PRO A 38 -13.30 -3.20 6.83
C PRO A 38 -13.51 -2.37 5.56
N GLU A 39 -14.00 -1.13 5.70
CA GLU A 39 -14.10 -0.18 4.59
C GLU A 39 -12.74 0.23 4.00
N LEU A 40 -11.72 0.34 4.84
CA LEU A 40 -10.37 0.68 4.42
C LEU A 40 -9.71 -0.52 3.73
N ILE A 41 -9.93 -1.74 4.24
CA ILE A 41 -9.51 -2.98 3.57
C ILE A 41 -10.18 -3.08 2.20
N ARG A 42 -11.50 -2.86 2.10
CA ARG A 42 -12.22 -2.84 0.83
C ARG A 42 -11.62 -1.85 -0.15
N ARG A 43 -11.38 -0.60 0.28
CA ARG A 43 -10.70 0.41 -0.55
C ARG A 43 -9.32 -0.07 -1.01
N ARG A 44 -8.51 -0.64 -0.12
CA ARG A 44 -7.19 -1.22 -0.48
C ARG A 44 -7.31 -2.34 -1.50
N LEU A 45 -8.32 -3.20 -1.34
CA LEU A 45 -8.57 -4.29 -2.27
C LEU A 45 -8.99 -3.80 -3.65
N SER A 46 -9.73 -2.68 -3.73
CA SER A 46 -10.07 -2.03 -5.00
C SER A 46 -8.86 -1.53 -5.78
N PHE A 47 -7.69 -1.34 -5.14
CA PHE A 47 -6.43 -1.04 -5.83
C PHE A 47 -5.68 -2.29 -6.33
N ASN A 48 -6.11 -3.53 -6.03
CA ASN A 48 -5.49 -4.74 -6.58
C ASN A 48 -5.42 -4.78 -8.12
N PRO A 49 -6.49 -4.47 -8.88
CA PRO A 49 -6.40 -4.46 -10.35
C PRO A 49 -5.35 -3.47 -10.85
N VAL A 50 -5.27 -2.28 -10.24
CA VAL A 50 -4.28 -1.25 -10.56
C VAL A 50 -2.86 -1.72 -10.24
N LYS A 51 -2.66 -2.37 -9.08
CA LYS A 51 -1.37 -2.98 -8.71
C LYS A 51 -0.95 -4.07 -9.66
N ARG A 52 -1.88 -4.92 -10.11
CA ARG A 52 -1.59 -6.00 -11.06
C ARG A 52 -1.10 -5.41 -12.38
N LYS A 53 -1.82 -4.41 -12.92
CA LYS A 53 -1.42 -3.69 -14.13
C LYS A 53 -0.05 -3.02 -13.98
N HIS A 54 0.24 -2.33 -12.88
CA HIS A 54 1.58 -1.75 -12.66
C HIS A 54 2.69 -2.79 -12.50
N ARG A 55 2.38 -3.95 -11.90
CA ARG A 55 3.33 -5.06 -11.79
C ARG A 55 3.66 -5.64 -13.16
N GLU A 56 2.67 -5.76 -14.05
CA GLU A 56 2.88 -6.19 -15.45
C GLU A 56 3.74 -5.18 -16.22
N LEU A 57 3.53 -3.88 -15.98
CA LEU A 57 4.34 -2.81 -16.57
C LEU A 57 5.70 -2.59 -15.90
N ASN A 58 6.08 -3.38 -14.88
CA ASN A 58 7.30 -3.18 -14.07
C ASN A 58 7.47 -1.75 -13.51
N MET A 59 6.37 -1.05 -13.26
CA MET A 59 6.39 0.30 -12.69
C MET A 59 6.55 0.26 -11.17
N LYS A 60 7.35 1.18 -10.63
CA LYS A 60 7.51 1.34 -9.18
C LYS A 60 6.23 1.96 -8.61
N TYR A 61 5.60 1.28 -7.65
CA TYR A 61 4.43 1.78 -6.95
C TYR A 61 4.54 1.54 -5.44
N PHE A 62 3.91 2.43 -4.67
CA PHE A 62 3.84 2.39 -3.21
C PHE A 62 2.40 2.60 -2.76
N LEU A 63 1.92 1.80 -1.82
CA LEU A 63 0.61 2.04 -1.19
C LEU A 63 0.84 2.67 0.19
N LEU A 64 0.67 3.98 0.26
CA LEU A 64 0.82 4.78 1.47
C LEU A 64 -0.43 4.65 2.35
N TYR A 65 -0.21 4.74 3.67
CA TYR A 65 -1.29 4.80 4.64
C TYR A 65 -2.11 6.10 4.48
N PRO A 66 -3.44 6.08 4.69
CA PRO A 66 -4.29 4.91 4.90
C PRO A 66 -4.63 4.16 3.59
N CYS A 67 -4.82 4.87 2.47
CA CYS A 67 -5.19 4.30 1.17
C CYS A 67 -4.76 5.18 -0.03
N ASN A 68 -3.51 5.65 -0.04
CA ASN A 68 -3.01 6.48 -1.14
C ASN A 68 -2.05 5.66 -2.01
N LEU A 69 -2.37 5.47 -3.28
CA LEU A 69 -1.45 4.82 -4.22
C LEU A 69 -0.49 5.88 -4.78
N CYS A 70 0.80 5.71 -4.59
CA CYS A 70 1.83 6.49 -5.23
C CYS A 70 2.45 5.67 -6.35
N VAL A 71 2.47 6.20 -7.56
CA VAL A 71 3.07 5.57 -8.74
C VAL A 71 4.21 6.47 -9.19
N VAL A 72 5.34 5.88 -9.53
CA VAL A 72 6.47 6.60 -10.14
C VAL A 72 6.40 6.38 -11.64
N VAL A 73 6.06 7.44 -12.38
CA VAL A 73 6.05 7.46 -13.85
C VAL A 73 7.09 8.46 -14.30
N ASP A 74 8.09 8.01 -15.05
CA ASP A 74 9.14 8.87 -15.60
C ASP A 74 9.84 9.78 -14.57
N GLY A 75 10.13 9.23 -13.38
CA GLY A 75 10.73 9.98 -12.27
C GLY A 75 9.77 10.90 -11.50
N THR A 76 8.55 11.10 -12.00
CA THR A 76 7.51 11.87 -11.30
C THR A 76 6.68 10.96 -10.40
N GLN A 77 6.62 11.32 -9.12
CA GLN A 77 5.77 10.63 -8.14
C GLN A 77 4.35 11.20 -8.20
N GLN A 78 3.40 10.39 -8.65
CA GLN A 78 2.00 10.77 -8.73
C GLN A 78 1.22 10.05 -7.63
N ARG A 79 0.50 10.82 -6.80
CA ARG A 79 -0.22 10.30 -5.63
C ARG A 79 -1.71 10.34 -5.88
N PHE A 80 -2.32 9.16 -5.81
CA PHE A 80 -3.74 8.93 -6.04
C PHE A 80 -4.42 8.58 -4.72
N SER A 81 -5.39 9.40 -4.35
CA SER A 81 -6.26 9.13 -3.19
C SER A 81 -7.40 8.16 -3.54
N THR A 82 -7.66 7.93 -4.83
CA THR A 82 -8.81 7.17 -5.33
C THR A 82 -8.40 6.21 -6.45
N HIS A 83 -8.90 4.97 -6.38
CA HIS A 83 -8.72 3.93 -7.41
C HIS A 83 -9.07 4.37 -8.84
N LYS A 84 -10.16 5.12 -9.03
CA LYS A 84 -10.58 5.69 -10.32
C LYS A 84 -9.53 6.61 -10.94
N ASP A 85 -8.90 7.46 -10.13
CA ASP A 85 -7.91 8.43 -10.60
C ASP A 85 -6.63 7.70 -11.05
N ALA A 86 -6.24 6.67 -10.30
CA ALA A 86 -5.12 5.81 -10.66
C ALA A 86 -5.38 4.99 -11.94
N GLU A 87 -6.61 4.50 -12.16
CA GLU A 87 -6.97 3.85 -13.43
C GLU A 87 -7.02 4.85 -14.60
N ALA A 88 -7.47 6.08 -14.38
CA ALA A 88 -7.52 7.11 -15.43
C ALA A 88 -6.12 7.43 -15.97
N VAL A 89 -5.11 7.57 -15.11
CA VAL A 89 -3.73 7.81 -15.53
C VAL A 89 -3.14 6.63 -16.30
N PHE A 90 -3.49 5.39 -15.93
CA PHE A 90 -3.11 4.21 -16.72
C PHE A 90 -3.70 4.28 -18.14
N ILE A 91 -4.98 4.64 -18.27
CA ILE A 91 -5.64 4.77 -19.59
C ILE A 91 -4.94 5.85 -20.44
N SER A 92 -4.60 6.99 -19.85
CA SER A 92 -3.87 8.07 -20.54
C SER A 92 -2.46 7.66 -20.96
N THR A 93 -1.75 6.86 -20.15
CA THR A 93 -0.40 6.38 -20.48
C THR A 93 -0.43 5.29 -21.56
N SER A 94 -1.50 4.50 -21.63
CA SER A 94 -1.69 3.47 -22.67
C SER A 94 -2.01 4.01 -24.07
N ASN A 95 -2.24 5.32 -24.21
CA ASN A 95 -2.65 5.93 -25.49
C ASN A 95 -1.58 6.79 -26.16
N SER A 96 -0.30 6.60 -25.82
CA SER A 96 0.82 7.09 -26.65
C SER A 96 1.48 5.94 -27.40
N PRO A 97 0.99 5.60 -28.61
CA PRO A 97 1.83 4.96 -29.61
C PRO A 97 2.75 6.03 -30.21
N GLY A 98 4.06 5.91 -29.94
CA GLY A 98 5.08 6.45 -30.82
C GLY A 98 5.27 5.54 -32.03
#